data_AF-A0AAW3K7Q9-F1
#
_entry.id   AF-A0AAW3K7Q9-F1
#
_cell.length_a   1.000
_cell.length_b   1.000
_cell.length_c   1.000
_cell.angle_alpha   90.00
_cell.angle_beta   90.00
_cell.angle_gamma   90.00
#
_symmetry.space_group_name_H-M   'P 1'
#
loop_
_entity.id
_entity.type
_entity.pdbx_description
1 polymer ?
#
loop_
_entity_poly.entity_id
_entity_poly.type
_entity_poly.pdbx_seq_one_letter_code
_entity_poly.pdbx_strand_id
1 'polypeptide(L)'
;MKKRIIFICFISVSLSACSNATELDSKELKQSFESSSAYFSLDTPIYKVIDKKIKSEVSDAIYDSALMKVSILKAYEEQSLFNGKIENDALPSLISDYCWIGKFVSDYSKIRPTTNQEDLKTLKWLEDKRIKWKAIIQKNYADPRFVSSKDYCPY
;
A
#
# COMPACT_ATOMS: atom_id res chain seq x y z
N MET A 1 -18.87 -55.68 49.78
CA MET A 1 -19.52 -54.68 48.91
C MET A 1 -18.51 -53.62 48.49
N LYS A 2 -18.38 -53.42 47.16
CA LYS A 2 -17.95 -52.22 46.42
C LYS A 2 -16.56 -51.57 46.67
N LYS A 3 -15.69 -51.76 45.67
CA LYS A 3 -14.48 -50.99 45.31
C LYS A 3 -14.81 -49.54 44.93
N ARG A 4 -13.87 -48.59 45.12
CA ARG A 4 -13.65 -47.37 44.29
C ARG A 4 -12.19 -46.92 44.46
N ILE A 5 -11.24 -47.36 43.63
CA ILE A 5 -10.74 -46.73 42.38
C ILE A 5 -10.43 -45.24 42.53
N ILE A 6 -9.13 -44.96 42.58
CA ILE A 6 -8.47 -43.65 42.41
C ILE A 6 -8.66 -43.20 40.96
N PHE A 7 -9.02 -41.93 40.74
CA PHE A 7 -8.92 -41.31 39.41
C PHE A 7 -8.33 -39.91 39.54
N ILE A 8 -7.04 -39.82 39.24
CA ILE A 8 -6.30 -38.56 39.01
C ILE A 8 -6.76 -38.03 37.66
N CYS A 9 -7.48 -36.91 37.65
CA CYS A 9 -7.83 -36.21 36.42
C CYS A 9 -6.72 -35.23 36.07
N PHE A 10 -5.79 -35.70 35.22
CA PHE A 10 -4.88 -34.86 34.43
C PHE A 10 -5.74 -34.07 33.43
N ILE A 11 -6.00 -32.80 33.72
CA ILE A 11 -6.68 -31.91 32.77
C ILE A 11 -5.62 -31.37 31.81
N SER A 12 -5.43 -32.08 30.70
CA SER A 12 -4.71 -31.59 29.53
C SER A 12 -5.54 -30.48 28.90
N VAL A 13 -5.39 -29.24 29.37
CA VAL A 13 -5.98 -28.07 28.71
C VAL A 13 -5.21 -27.86 27.41
N SER A 14 -5.83 -28.29 26.31
CA SER A 14 -5.33 -28.16 24.95
C SER A 14 -5.04 -26.70 24.61
N LEU A 15 -3.76 -26.37 24.40
CA LEU A 15 -3.24 -25.11 23.88
C LEU A 15 -3.47 -24.95 22.36
N SER A 16 -4.68 -25.22 21.87
CA SER A 16 -4.98 -25.23 20.43
C SER A 16 -5.84 -24.04 20.00
N ALA A 17 -5.51 -22.82 20.44
CA ALA A 17 -6.26 -21.61 20.10
C ALA A 17 -5.42 -20.48 19.43
N CYS A 18 -4.12 -20.66 19.18
CA CYS A 18 -3.26 -19.60 18.60
C CYS A 18 -3.00 -19.72 17.09
N SER A 19 -3.70 -20.58 16.34
CA SER A 19 -3.44 -20.78 14.90
C SER A 19 -4.42 -20.08 13.96
N ASN A 20 -5.63 -19.74 14.42
CA ASN A 20 -6.69 -19.26 13.53
C ASN A 20 -6.81 -17.73 13.47
N ALA A 21 -6.14 -17.00 14.37
CA ALA A 21 -6.19 -15.54 14.42
C ALA A 21 -5.45 -14.92 13.20
N THR A 22 -4.29 -15.47 12.83
CA THR A 22 -3.42 -14.89 11.78
C THR A 22 -4.03 -14.91 10.39
N GLU A 23 -4.85 -15.92 10.07
CA GLU A 23 -5.50 -16.02 8.75
C GLU A 23 -6.70 -15.08 8.65
N LEU A 24 -7.50 -14.97 9.71
CA LEU A 24 -8.65 -14.07 9.77
C LEU A 24 -8.22 -12.60 9.65
N ASP A 25 -7.19 -12.21 10.39
CA ASP A 25 -6.62 -10.86 10.38
C ASP A 25 -6.12 -10.46 8.98
N SER A 26 -5.48 -11.40 8.27
CA SER A 26 -4.97 -11.16 6.91
C SER A 26 -6.09 -10.90 5.89
N LYS A 27 -7.24 -11.58 6.05
CA LYS A 27 -8.41 -11.42 5.17
C LYS A 27 -9.12 -10.10 5.42
N GLU A 28 -9.33 -9.73 6.67
CA GLU A 28 -9.93 -8.44 7.04
C GLU A 28 -9.08 -7.27 6.57
N LEU A 29 -7.76 -7.36 6.74
CA LEU A 29 -6.81 -6.37 6.25
C LEU A 29 -6.81 -6.27 4.71
N LYS A 30 -6.86 -7.40 4.00
CA LYS A 30 -6.98 -7.41 2.53
C LYS A 30 -8.28 -6.72 2.08
N GLN A 31 -9.40 -7.00 2.73
CA GLN A 31 -10.68 -6.36 2.42
C GLN A 31 -10.67 -4.86 2.72
N SER A 32 -10.00 -4.45 3.82
CA SER A 32 -9.78 -3.03 4.13
C SER A 32 -8.96 -2.34 3.04
N PHE A 33 -7.87 -2.97 2.58
CA PHE A 33 -7.07 -2.44 1.47
C PHE A 33 -7.90 -2.28 0.20
N GLU A 34 -8.63 -3.33 -0.22
CA GLU A 34 -9.48 -3.31 -1.41
C GLU A 34 -10.52 -2.19 -1.32
N SER A 35 -11.13 -2.01 -0.15
CA SER A 35 -12.09 -0.92 0.11
C SER A 35 -11.42 0.46 0.08
N SER A 36 -10.18 0.55 0.56
CA SER A 36 -9.41 1.79 0.59
C SER A 36 -8.84 2.19 -0.77
N SER A 37 -8.76 1.26 -1.73
CA SER A 37 -8.18 1.49 -3.06
C SER A 37 -8.83 2.68 -3.78
N ALA A 38 -10.14 2.89 -3.57
CA ALA A 38 -10.90 4.02 -4.10
C ALA A 38 -10.34 5.39 -3.67
N TYR A 39 -9.77 5.51 -2.47
CA TYR A 39 -9.19 6.76 -1.98
C TYR A 39 -7.92 7.19 -2.73
N PHE A 40 -7.24 6.23 -3.39
CA PHE A 40 -6.10 6.53 -4.24
C PHE A 40 -6.57 7.05 -5.60
N SER A 41 -7.58 6.41 -6.19
CA SER A 41 -8.15 6.79 -7.49
C SER A 41 -8.86 8.14 -7.48
N LEU A 42 -9.57 8.48 -6.39
CA LEU A 42 -10.33 9.73 -6.28
C LEU A 42 -9.46 10.98 -6.43
N ASP A 43 -8.23 10.93 -5.93
CA ASP A 43 -7.33 12.10 -5.94
C ASP A 43 -6.38 12.11 -7.15
N THR A 44 -6.35 11.06 -7.98
CA THR A 44 -5.54 11.01 -9.21
C THR A 44 -5.70 12.25 -10.09
N PRO A 45 -6.92 12.78 -10.34
CA PRO A 45 -7.09 14.02 -11.10
C PRO A 45 -6.37 15.22 -10.47
N ILE A 46 -6.34 15.31 -9.14
CA ILE A 46 -5.65 16.38 -8.40
C ILE A 46 -4.14 16.27 -8.62
N TYR A 47 -3.57 15.08 -8.46
CA TYR A 47 -2.14 14.84 -8.65
C TYR A 47 -1.64 15.10 -10.09
N LYS A 48 -2.55 15.00 -11.08
CA LYS A 48 -2.27 15.30 -12.50
C LYS A 48 -2.14 16.79 -12.79
N VAL A 49 -2.93 17.63 -12.10
CA VAL A 49 -3.06 19.06 -12.45
C VAL A 49 -2.35 20.00 -11.49
N ILE A 50 -2.04 19.56 -10.27
CA ILE A 50 -1.38 20.42 -9.29
C ILE A 50 0.02 20.82 -9.76
N ASP A 51 0.29 22.13 -9.79
CA ASP A 51 1.62 22.62 -10.14
C ASP A 51 2.59 22.33 -9.00
N LYS A 52 3.45 21.35 -9.24
CA LYS A 52 4.41 20.86 -8.27
C LYS A 52 5.45 21.91 -7.92
N LYS A 53 5.64 22.95 -8.74
CA LYS A 53 6.64 24.00 -8.54
C LYS A 53 6.17 25.14 -7.65
N ILE A 54 4.87 25.19 -7.33
CA ILE A 54 4.28 26.26 -6.52
C ILE A 54 4.01 25.71 -5.13
N LYS A 55 4.76 26.21 -4.16
CA LYS A 55 4.49 25.95 -2.74
C LYS A 55 3.37 26.88 -2.26
N SER A 56 2.33 26.28 -1.68
CA SER A 56 1.16 26.94 -1.11
C SER A 56 0.62 26.10 0.06
N GLU A 57 -0.22 26.69 0.91
CA GLU A 57 -0.88 25.94 2.00
C GLU A 57 -1.70 24.77 1.45
N VAL A 58 -2.36 24.96 0.31
CA VAL A 58 -3.16 23.92 -0.37
C VAL A 58 -2.27 22.79 -0.86
N SER A 59 -1.16 23.11 -1.53
CA SER A 59 -0.24 22.09 -2.03
C SER A 59 0.50 21.36 -0.91
N ASP A 60 0.81 22.03 0.20
CA ASP A 60 1.37 21.40 1.40
C ASP A 60 0.38 20.42 2.05
N ALA A 61 -0.90 20.78 2.17
CA ALA A 61 -1.93 19.89 2.69
C ALA A 61 -2.18 18.67 1.78
N ILE A 62 -2.20 18.88 0.46
CA ILE A 62 -2.33 17.79 -0.52
C ILE A 62 -1.10 16.88 -0.46
N TYR A 63 0.11 17.44 -0.28
CA TYR A 63 1.33 16.67 -0.09
C TYR A 63 1.28 15.80 1.18
N ASP A 64 0.87 16.37 2.32
CA ASP A 64 0.79 15.62 3.58
C ASP A 64 -0.23 14.48 3.49
N SER A 65 -1.39 14.74 2.86
CA SER A 65 -2.39 13.70 2.57
C SER A 65 -1.85 12.61 1.65
N ALA A 66 -1.17 12.98 0.56
CA ALA A 66 -0.61 12.04 -0.40
C ALA A 66 0.51 11.19 0.22
N LEU A 67 1.41 11.80 0.99
CA LEU A 67 2.49 11.09 1.68
C LEU A 67 1.93 10.11 2.71
N MET A 68 0.90 10.50 3.46
CA MET A 68 0.20 9.60 4.38
C MET A 68 -0.37 8.39 3.63
N LYS A 69 -1.07 8.60 2.51
CA LYS A 69 -1.61 7.51 1.67
C LYS A 69 -0.51 6.57 1.17
N VAL A 70 0.64 7.08 0.72
CA VAL A 70 1.79 6.25 0.32
C VAL A 70 2.35 5.47 1.51
N SER A 71 2.42 6.07 2.71
CA SER A 71 2.86 5.36 3.91
C SER A 71 1.93 4.22 4.32
N ILE A 72 0.62 4.39 4.11
CA ILE A 72 -0.39 3.33 4.30
C ILE A 72 -0.18 2.17 3.31
N LEU A 73 0.10 2.46 2.03
CA LEU A 73 0.46 1.42 1.06
C LEU A 73 1.68 0.63 1.53
N LYS A 74 2.75 1.33 1.92
CA LYS A 74 3.95 0.71 2.49
C LYS A 74 3.62 -0.18 3.69
N ALA A 75 2.83 0.31 4.63
CA ALA A 75 2.45 -0.44 5.83
C ALA A 75 1.66 -1.72 5.49
N TYR A 76 0.74 -1.66 4.51
CA TYR A 76 0.02 -2.84 4.04
C TYR A 76 0.98 -3.90 3.47
N GLU A 77 1.99 -3.48 2.71
CA GLU A 77 3.01 -4.40 2.21
C GLU A 77 3.88 -5.01 3.32
N GLU A 78 4.33 -4.20 4.27
CA GLU A 78 5.19 -4.62 5.39
C GLU A 78 4.49 -5.59 6.35
N GLN A 79 3.16 -5.49 6.47
CA GLN A 79 2.32 -6.44 7.20
C GLN A 79 2.14 -7.78 6.44
N SER A 80 2.91 -8.00 5.37
CA SER A 80 2.89 -9.21 4.54
C SER A 80 1.53 -9.51 3.90
N LEU A 81 0.65 -8.50 3.80
CA LEU A 81 -0.51 -8.59 2.92
C LEU A 81 0.02 -8.74 1.49
N PHE A 82 -0.71 -9.48 0.64
CA PHE A 82 -0.36 -9.65 -0.77
C PHE A 82 0.95 -10.41 -1.02
N ASN A 83 1.33 -11.33 -0.13
CA ASN A 83 2.63 -12.03 -0.17
C ASN A 83 3.83 -11.04 -0.11
N GLY A 84 3.64 -9.91 0.59
CA GLY A 84 4.67 -8.87 0.76
C GLY A 84 4.93 -8.02 -0.49
N LYS A 85 4.02 -8.04 -1.48
CA LYS A 85 4.09 -7.17 -2.66
C LYS A 85 2.70 -6.75 -3.11
N ILE A 86 2.37 -5.47 -2.97
CA ILE A 86 1.07 -4.90 -3.39
C ILE A 86 0.76 -5.19 -4.87
N GLU A 87 1.81 -5.28 -5.70
CA GLU A 87 1.66 -5.51 -7.15
C GLU A 87 1.08 -6.87 -7.53
N ASN A 88 1.11 -7.86 -6.62
CA ASN A 88 0.63 -9.20 -6.91
C ASN A 88 -0.91 -9.26 -7.00
N ASP A 89 -1.59 -8.38 -6.30
CA ASP A 89 -3.05 -8.40 -6.13
C ASP A 89 -3.73 -7.12 -6.67
N ALA A 90 -2.97 -6.05 -6.90
CA ALA A 90 -3.53 -4.80 -7.44
C ALA A 90 -3.79 -4.90 -8.96
N LEU A 91 -4.98 -4.44 -9.37
CA LEU A 91 -5.31 -4.29 -10.79
C LEU A 91 -4.36 -3.28 -11.46
N PRO A 92 -4.01 -3.46 -12.76
CA PRO A 92 -3.15 -2.52 -13.46
C PRO A 92 -3.67 -1.06 -13.45
N SER A 93 -4.99 -0.84 -13.43
CA SER A 93 -5.58 0.50 -13.32
C SER A 93 -5.26 1.16 -11.98
N LEU A 94 -5.28 0.39 -10.89
CA LEU A 94 -4.91 0.86 -9.56
C LEU A 94 -3.41 1.14 -9.45
N ILE A 95 -2.57 0.34 -10.11
CA ILE A 95 -1.14 0.63 -10.25
C ILE A 95 -0.90 1.96 -10.99
N SER A 96 -1.74 2.31 -11.97
CA SER A 96 -1.67 3.61 -12.65
C SER A 96 -1.95 4.76 -11.67
N ASP A 97 -2.96 4.63 -10.80
CA ASP A 97 -3.22 5.61 -9.74
C ASP A 97 -2.04 5.73 -8.76
N TYR A 98 -1.43 4.59 -8.39
CA TYR A 98 -0.20 4.58 -7.58
C TYR A 98 0.97 5.30 -8.25
N CYS A 99 1.10 5.21 -9.58
CA CYS A 99 2.10 5.98 -10.30
C CYS A 99 1.84 7.50 -10.22
N TRP A 100 0.59 7.95 -10.21
CA TRP A 100 0.27 9.38 -10.13
C TRP A 100 0.56 9.97 -8.76
N ILE A 101 0.07 9.33 -7.69
CA ILE A 101 0.36 9.76 -6.31
C ILE A 101 1.86 9.68 -6.02
N GLY A 102 2.52 8.61 -6.45
CA GLY A 102 3.95 8.44 -6.24
C GLY A 102 4.78 9.50 -6.94
N LYS A 103 4.42 9.88 -8.17
CA LYS A 103 5.09 10.99 -8.85
C LYS A 103 4.89 12.31 -8.12
N PHE A 104 3.66 12.59 -7.69
CA PHE A 104 3.38 13.80 -6.94
C PHE A 104 4.22 13.89 -5.66
N VAL A 105 4.24 12.83 -4.85
CA VAL A 105 5.02 12.77 -3.61
C VAL A 105 6.53 12.90 -3.87
N SER A 106 7.11 12.12 -4.80
CA SER A 106 8.55 12.20 -5.11
C SER A 106 8.99 13.55 -5.68
N ASP A 107 8.13 14.22 -6.45
CA ASP A 107 8.46 15.52 -7.03
C ASP A 107 8.36 16.63 -5.98
N TYR A 108 7.30 16.61 -5.16
CA TYR A 108 7.06 17.64 -4.14
C TYR A 108 8.03 17.53 -2.96
N SER A 109 8.52 16.32 -2.64
CA SER A 109 9.52 16.13 -1.58
C SER A 109 10.86 16.82 -1.87
N LYS A 110 11.17 17.12 -3.14
CA LYS A 110 12.35 17.90 -3.54
C LYS A 110 12.21 19.39 -3.19
N ILE A 111 10.97 19.87 -3.09
CA ILE A 111 10.63 21.27 -2.82
C ILE A 111 10.34 21.46 -1.33
N ARG A 112 9.77 20.43 -0.69
CA ARG A 112 9.59 20.34 0.76
C ARG A 112 10.32 19.10 1.31
N PRO A 113 11.66 19.19 1.51
CA PRO A 113 12.41 18.12 2.15
C PRO A 113 11.91 17.87 3.58
N THR A 114 11.99 16.62 4.02
CA THR A 114 11.63 16.20 5.37
C THR A 114 12.85 15.58 6.06
N THR A 115 12.93 15.76 7.38
CA THR A 115 13.90 15.08 8.24
C THR A 115 13.25 13.96 9.06
N ASN A 116 11.95 13.74 8.91
CA ASN A 116 11.23 12.65 9.57
C ASN A 116 11.69 11.30 9.00
N GLN A 117 12.12 10.39 9.88
CA GLN A 117 12.66 9.11 9.45
C GLN A 117 11.63 8.20 8.75
N GLU A 118 10.38 8.21 9.18
CA GLU A 118 9.32 7.39 8.57
C GLU A 118 8.94 7.90 7.19
N ASP A 119 8.91 9.23 7.00
CA ASP A 119 8.72 9.82 5.67
C ASP A 119 9.88 9.45 4.75
N LEU A 120 11.13 9.52 5.23
CA LEU A 120 12.31 9.14 4.45
C LEU A 120 12.29 7.66 4.04
N LYS A 121 11.87 6.77 4.95
CA LYS A 121 11.66 5.34 4.63
C LYS A 121 10.57 5.16 3.58
N THR A 122 9.48 5.92 3.69
CA THR A 122 8.36 5.89 2.74
C THR A 122 8.79 6.37 1.35
N LEU A 123 9.54 7.47 1.27
CA LEU A 123 10.10 7.98 0.02
C LEU A 123 11.08 6.99 -0.62
N LYS A 124 11.92 6.33 0.17
CA LYS A 124 12.82 5.29 -0.31
C LYS A 124 12.06 4.08 -0.88
N TRP A 125 11.09 3.57 -0.12
CA TRP A 125 10.22 2.48 -0.57
C TRP A 125 9.51 2.84 -1.88
N LEU A 126 9.04 4.08 -1.99
CA LEU A 126 8.38 4.57 -3.19
C LEU A 126 9.31 4.53 -4.41
N GLU A 127 10.57 4.94 -4.30
CA GLU A 127 11.52 4.86 -5.44
C GLU A 127 11.71 3.41 -5.93
N ASP A 128 11.78 2.43 -5.01
CA ASP A 128 11.84 1.00 -5.39
C ASP A 128 10.58 0.54 -6.12
N LYS A 129 9.41 1.08 -5.74
CA LYS A 129 8.11 0.76 -6.33
C LYS A 129 7.91 1.32 -7.73
N ARG A 130 8.42 2.53 -7.97
CA ARG A 130 8.27 3.21 -9.27
C ARG A 130 8.78 2.38 -10.44
N ILE A 131 9.90 1.68 -10.25
CA ILE A 131 10.48 0.79 -11.27
C ILE A 131 9.52 -0.37 -11.58
N LYS A 132 8.97 -1.00 -10.54
CA LYS A 132 8.05 -2.15 -10.67
C LYS A 132 6.73 -1.74 -11.31
N TRP A 133 6.13 -0.65 -10.84
CA TRP A 133 4.86 -0.14 -11.36
C TRP A 133 4.97 0.27 -12.82
N LYS A 134 6.07 0.94 -13.19
CA LYS A 134 6.34 1.28 -14.60
C LYS A 134 6.38 0.03 -15.49
N ALA A 135 7.07 -1.03 -15.06
CA ALA A 135 7.12 -2.28 -15.82
C ALA A 135 5.74 -2.94 -15.98
N ILE A 136 4.92 -2.93 -14.92
CA ILE A 136 3.55 -3.45 -14.96
C ILE A 136 2.68 -2.67 -15.94
N ILE A 137 2.73 -1.34 -15.89
CA ILE A 137 1.95 -0.48 -16.79
C ILE A 137 2.41 -0.63 -18.23
N GLN A 138 3.71 -0.69 -18.48
CA GLN A 138 4.23 -0.94 -19.82
C GLN A 138 3.75 -2.28 -20.38
N LYS A 139 3.71 -3.34 -19.56
CA LYS A 139 3.21 -4.64 -19.98
C LYS A 139 1.71 -4.64 -20.31
N ASN A 140 0.89 -3.89 -19.58
CA ASN A 140 -0.57 -3.97 -19.66
C ASN A 140 -1.24 -2.87 -20.50
N TYR A 141 -0.60 -1.70 -20.66
CA TYR A 141 -1.22 -0.54 -21.30
C TYR A 141 -0.36 0.12 -22.39
N ALA A 142 0.89 -0.27 -22.58
CA ALA A 142 1.69 0.26 -23.66
C ALA A 142 1.45 -0.54 -24.96
N ASP A 143 0.51 -0.06 -25.79
CA ASP A 143 0.77 -0.09 -27.23
C ASP A 143 1.32 1.30 -27.61
N PRO A 144 2.66 1.45 -27.73
CA PRO A 144 3.28 2.74 -28.00
C PRO A 144 2.87 3.36 -29.35
N ARG A 145 2.12 2.62 -30.18
CA ARG A 145 1.51 3.12 -31.42
C ARG A 145 0.24 3.93 -31.20
N PHE A 146 -0.42 3.78 -30.04
CA PHE A 146 -1.72 4.39 -29.77
C PHE A 146 -1.78 5.15 -28.44
N VAL A 147 -1.08 4.69 -27.39
CA VAL A 147 -1.12 5.32 -26.07
C VAL A 147 0.24 5.25 -25.39
N SER A 148 0.68 6.36 -24.81
CA SER A 148 1.95 6.41 -24.10
C SER A 148 1.80 5.80 -22.72
N SER A 149 2.75 4.93 -22.32
CA SER A 149 2.82 4.46 -20.92
C SER A 149 2.92 5.60 -19.91
N LYS A 150 3.37 6.80 -20.32
CA LYS A 150 3.42 8.01 -19.48
C LYS A 150 2.04 8.55 -19.11
N ASP A 151 1.01 8.22 -19.87
CA ASP A 151 -0.38 8.63 -19.58
C ASP A 151 -0.94 7.87 -18.36
N TYR A 152 -0.38 6.70 -18.08
CA TYR A 152 -0.75 5.81 -16.98
C TYR A 152 0.30 5.78 -15.86
N CYS A 153 1.58 5.97 -16.18
CA CYS A 153 2.67 5.98 -15.21
C CYS A 153 3.71 7.04 -15.58
N PRO A 154 3.66 8.24 -14.99
CA PRO A 154 4.40 9.42 -15.48
C PRO A 154 5.90 9.47 -15.09
N TYR A 155 6.54 8.30 -14.96
CA TYR A 155 7.97 8.11 -14.65
C TYR A 155 8.83 7.82 -15.88
#